data_AF-A0A2W5SL75-F1
#
_entry.id   AF-A0A2W5SL75-F1
#
_cell.length_a   1.000
_cell.length_b   1.000
_cell.length_c   1.000
_cell.angle_alpha   90.00
_cell.angle_beta   90.00
_cell.angle_gamma   90.00
#
_symmetry.space_group_name_H-M   'P 1'
#
loop_
_entity.id
_entity.type
_entity.pdbx_description
1 polymer ?
#
loop_
_entity_poly.entity_id
_entity_poly.type
_entity_poly.pdbx_seq_one_letter_code
_entity_poly.pdbx_strand_id
1 'polypeptide(L)'
;MQESITKALEGGCKLDAVIPIFCVIGNKLKRFHPTTITFAEECTLISLQRIAENFKNVVGLDLHIHIVSDVLFYIRPLGADPTVSSFYYKKLCDYIASKKLDQLTIHDMSLLPSGRLNEFDNEYLRAYETLMENPGAGLEAGSYQSWLRSMASMITTRNISANYEEIEQTFRNHDFSTAFG
;
A
#
# COMPACT_ATOMS: atom_id res chain seq x y z
N MET A 1 24.69 5.48 4.22
CA MET A 1 23.67 6.55 4.31
C MET A 1 24.30 7.94 4.48
N GLN A 2 25.30 8.12 5.35
CA GLN A 2 26.06 9.39 5.41
C GLN A 2 26.88 9.65 4.14
N GLU A 3 27.60 8.65 3.60
CA GLU A 3 28.42 8.82 2.40
C GLU A 3 27.66 9.30 1.15
N SER A 4 26.41 8.88 0.96
CA SER A 4 25.60 9.31 -0.19
C SER A 4 25.20 10.79 -0.09
N ILE A 5 24.95 11.28 1.13
CA ILE A 5 24.65 12.69 1.40
C ILE A 5 25.92 13.53 1.28
N THR A 6 27.04 13.06 1.86
CA THR A 6 28.34 13.74 1.75
C THR A 6 28.80 13.87 0.31
N LYS A 7 28.68 12.80 -0.50
CA LYS A 7 28.98 12.86 -1.94
C LYS A 7 28.07 13.81 -2.72
N ALA A 8 26.79 13.88 -2.36
CA ALA A 8 25.86 14.82 -2.99
C ALA A 8 26.24 16.28 -2.67
N LEU A 9 26.62 16.54 -1.41
CA LEU A 9 27.10 17.84 -0.94
C LEU A 9 28.42 18.24 -1.60
N GLU A 10 29.38 17.33 -1.71
CA GLU A 10 30.69 17.57 -2.32
C GLU A 10 30.60 17.73 -3.85
N GLY A 11 29.67 17.03 -4.49
CA GLY A 11 29.47 17.05 -5.94
C GLY A 11 28.49 18.11 -6.44
N GLY A 12 27.77 18.81 -5.56
CA GLY A 12 26.70 19.74 -5.93
C GLY A 12 25.55 19.07 -6.68
N CYS A 13 25.36 17.77 -6.49
CA CYS A 13 24.35 16.99 -7.20
C CYS A 13 23.03 16.92 -6.44
N LYS A 14 21.96 16.73 -7.21
CA LYS A 14 20.60 16.49 -6.72
C LYS A 14 20.58 15.27 -5.79
N LEU A 15 19.85 15.39 -4.68
CA LEU A 15 19.58 14.29 -3.77
C LEU A 15 18.19 13.70 -4.08
N ASP A 16 18.13 12.40 -4.28
CA ASP A 16 16.87 11.69 -4.48
C ASP A 16 16.47 10.91 -3.22
N ALA A 17 15.23 11.06 -2.78
CA ALA A 17 14.62 10.28 -1.71
C ALA A 17 13.50 9.42 -2.27
N VAL A 18 13.44 8.15 -1.87
CA VAL A 18 12.40 7.21 -2.31
C VAL A 18 11.49 6.90 -1.15
N ILE A 19 10.18 7.06 -1.33
CA ILE A 19 9.18 6.85 -0.29
C ILE A 19 8.04 5.98 -0.83
N PRO A 20 7.86 4.74 -0.34
CA PRO A 20 6.70 3.92 -0.67
C PRO A 20 5.47 4.34 0.15
N ILE A 21 4.47 4.94 -0.50
CA ILE A 21 3.23 5.43 0.14
C ILE A 21 2.06 5.43 -0.85
N PHE A 22 0.85 5.69 -0.34
CA PHE A 22 -0.42 5.74 -1.07
C PHE A 22 -0.92 4.39 -1.60
N CYS A 23 -1.08 3.46 -0.67
CA CYS A 23 -1.89 2.27 -0.84
C CYS A 23 -3.38 2.60 -0.67
N VAL A 24 -4.24 2.00 -1.48
CA VAL A 24 -5.69 1.98 -1.23
C VAL A 24 -6.10 0.55 -0.94
N ILE A 25 -6.33 0.27 0.34
CA ILE A 25 -6.99 -0.96 0.77
C ILE A 25 -8.49 -0.70 0.74
N GLY A 26 -9.25 -1.53 0.02
CA GLY A 26 -10.71 -1.44 -0.17
C GLY A 26 -11.55 -1.69 1.08
N ASN A 27 -11.12 -1.22 2.26
CA ASN A 27 -11.86 -1.32 3.50
C ASN A 27 -12.80 -0.11 3.66
N LYS A 28 -14.10 -0.32 3.45
CA LYS A 28 -15.14 0.71 3.56
C LYS A 28 -15.28 1.33 4.96
N LEU A 29 -14.77 0.68 6.01
CA LEU A 29 -14.71 1.26 7.36
C LEU A 29 -13.54 2.24 7.53
N LYS A 30 -12.51 2.14 6.69
CA LYS A 30 -11.33 3.01 6.72
C LYS A 30 -11.40 4.14 5.69
N ARG A 31 -12.07 3.91 4.55
CA ARG A 31 -12.18 4.91 3.47
C ARG A 31 -13.51 4.78 2.73
N PHE A 32 -14.32 5.85 2.77
CA PHE A 32 -15.62 5.91 2.09
C PHE A 32 -15.51 6.19 0.59
N HIS A 33 -14.52 6.97 0.17
CA HIS A 33 -14.28 7.34 -1.23
C HIS A 33 -12.90 6.84 -1.69
N PRO A 34 -12.79 5.59 -2.17
CA PRO A 34 -11.49 4.99 -2.49
C PRO A 34 -10.85 5.58 -3.75
N THR A 35 -11.61 6.30 -4.57
CA THR A 35 -11.18 6.91 -5.84
C THR A 35 -10.79 8.39 -5.73
N THR A 36 -10.98 9.01 -4.56
CA THR A 36 -10.80 10.45 -4.37
C THR A 36 -9.54 10.73 -3.58
N ILE A 37 -8.76 11.74 -4.00
CA ILE A 37 -7.71 12.35 -3.17
C ILE A 37 -8.40 13.09 -2.04
N THR A 38 -8.18 12.63 -0.82
CA THR A 38 -8.70 13.28 0.38
C THR A 38 -7.68 14.26 0.92
N PHE A 39 -8.11 15.07 1.87
CA PHE A 39 -7.25 16.02 2.57
C PHE A 39 -5.98 15.38 3.14
N ALA A 40 -6.02 14.10 3.53
CA ALA A 40 -4.84 13.38 4.02
C ALA A 40 -3.75 13.30 2.93
N GLU A 41 -4.09 12.86 1.73
CA GLU A 41 -3.15 12.81 0.60
C GLU A 41 -2.67 14.21 0.21
N GLU A 42 -3.57 15.18 0.17
CA GLU A 42 -3.22 16.57 -0.16
C GLU A 42 -2.18 17.13 0.83
N CYS A 43 -2.42 16.98 2.13
CA CYS A 43 -1.50 17.41 3.17
C CYS A 43 -0.16 16.69 3.06
N THR A 44 -0.15 15.38 2.82
CA THR A 44 1.10 14.63 2.65
C THR A 44 1.90 15.15 1.47
N LEU A 45 1.29 15.28 0.28
CA LEU A 45 1.96 15.75 -0.93
C LEU A 45 2.49 17.18 -0.77
N ILE A 46 1.68 18.10 -0.25
CA ILE A 46 2.09 19.48 0.00
C ILE A 46 3.24 19.54 1.02
N SER A 47 3.18 18.71 2.07
CA SER A 47 4.23 18.68 3.08
C SER A 47 5.55 18.15 2.53
N LEU A 48 5.52 17.10 1.71
CA LEU A 48 6.71 16.57 1.04
C LEU A 48 7.34 17.62 0.11
N GLN A 49 6.52 18.32 -0.69
CA GLN A 49 6.99 19.43 -1.53
C GLN A 49 7.67 20.52 -0.68
N ARG A 50 7.05 20.94 0.42
CA ARG A 50 7.62 21.96 1.33
C ARG A 50 8.89 21.49 2.01
N ILE A 51 8.99 20.22 2.36
CA ILE A 51 10.23 19.64 2.92
C ILE A 51 11.36 19.76 1.90
N ALA A 52 11.10 19.39 0.64
CA ALA A 52 12.08 19.51 -0.43
C ALA A 52 12.51 20.96 -0.69
N GLU A 53 11.56 21.90 -0.69
CA GLU A 53 11.85 23.35 -0.85
C GLU A 53 12.67 23.90 0.31
N ASN A 54 12.27 23.57 1.54
CA ASN A 54 13.01 23.99 2.73
C ASN A 54 14.40 23.38 2.79
N PHE A 55 14.55 22.12 2.36
CA PHE A 55 15.86 21.47 2.26
C PHE A 55 16.78 22.24 1.32
N LYS A 56 16.28 22.66 0.14
CA LYS A 56 17.03 23.53 -0.76
C LYS A 56 17.45 24.84 -0.12
N ASN A 57 16.54 25.49 0.60
CA ASN A 57 16.82 26.78 1.24
C ASN A 57 17.86 26.68 2.38
N VAL A 58 17.87 25.56 3.12
CA VAL A 58 18.74 25.36 4.29
C VAL A 58 20.08 24.74 3.91
N VAL A 59 20.07 23.78 2.99
CA VAL A 59 21.23 22.94 2.64
C VAL A 59 21.86 23.38 1.32
N GLY A 60 21.14 24.12 0.48
CA GLY A 60 21.62 24.56 -0.84
C GLY A 60 21.58 23.49 -1.93
N LEU A 61 20.99 22.32 -1.64
CA LEU A 61 20.86 21.19 -2.57
C LEU A 61 19.41 20.95 -2.97
N ASP A 62 19.19 20.56 -4.22
CA ASP A 62 17.87 20.10 -4.69
C ASP A 62 17.56 18.71 -4.13
N LEU A 63 16.39 18.57 -3.48
CA LEU A 63 15.89 17.29 -2.97
C LEU A 63 14.63 16.89 -3.73
N HIS A 64 14.67 15.77 -4.44
CA HIS A 64 13.51 15.27 -5.14
C HIS A 64 13.00 13.98 -4.53
N ILE A 65 11.69 13.90 -4.39
CA ILE A 65 11.03 12.81 -3.69
C ILE A 65 10.30 11.95 -4.72
N HIS A 66 10.82 10.75 -4.89
CA HIS A 66 10.19 9.69 -5.67
C HIS A 66 9.22 8.92 -4.79
N ILE A 67 7.94 9.13 -5.03
CA ILE A 67 6.85 8.42 -4.39
C ILE A 67 6.62 7.13 -5.15
N VAL A 68 6.70 5.98 -4.49
CA VAL A 68 6.40 4.68 -5.09
C VAL A 68 5.03 4.25 -4.58
N SER A 69 4.01 4.38 -5.43
CA SER A 69 2.66 3.95 -5.08
C SER A 69 2.46 2.48 -5.38
N ASP A 70 2.02 1.75 -4.37
CA ASP A 70 1.73 0.32 -4.39
C ASP A 70 0.26 0.00 -4.71
N VAL A 71 -0.54 1.03 -5.06
CA VAL A 71 -1.99 0.87 -5.26
C VAL A 71 -2.35 -0.08 -6.40
N LEU A 72 -1.56 -0.09 -7.48
CA LEU A 72 -1.76 -1.00 -8.61
C LEU A 72 -1.09 -2.35 -8.38
N PHE A 73 0.02 -2.36 -7.63
CA PHE A 73 0.69 -3.59 -7.24
C PHE A 73 -0.25 -4.53 -6.47
N TYR A 74 -1.13 -3.98 -5.62
CA TYR A 74 -2.06 -4.79 -4.81
C TYR A 74 -3.34 -5.28 -5.50
N ILE A 75 -3.56 -4.97 -6.78
CA ILE A 75 -4.73 -5.46 -7.54
C ILE A 75 -4.80 -6.99 -7.47
N ARG A 76 -3.70 -7.66 -7.82
CA ARG A 76 -3.63 -9.12 -7.78
C ARG A 76 -3.52 -9.67 -6.36
N PRO A 77 -2.54 -9.26 -5.54
CA PRO A 77 -2.29 -9.92 -4.27
C PRO A 77 -3.31 -9.67 -3.17
N LEU A 78 -4.06 -8.57 -3.24
CA LEU A 78 -5.10 -8.25 -2.26
C LEU A 78 -6.49 -8.17 -2.88
N GLY A 79 -6.64 -8.55 -4.15
CA GLY A 79 -7.92 -8.44 -4.87
C GLY A 79 -8.46 -7.00 -4.94
N ALA A 80 -7.57 -6.00 -4.94
CA ALA A 80 -8.00 -4.61 -5.02
C ALA A 80 -8.69 -4.35 -6.37
N ASP A 81 -9.78 -3.57 -6.36
CA ASP A 81 -10.54 -3.28 -7.57
C ASP A 81 -9.64 -2.52 -8.58
N PRO A 82 -9.39 -3.07 -9.77
CA PRO A 82 -8.45 -2.50 -10.73
C PRO A 82 -8.88 -1.15 -11.25
N THR A 83 -10.18 -0.90 -11.37
CA THR A 83 -10.73 0.37 -11.86
C THR A 83 -10.58 1.45 -10.81
N VAL A 84 -10.90 1.12 -9.55
CA VAL A 84 -10.72 2.02 -8.41
C VAL A 84 -9.25 2.36 -8.22
N SER A 85 -8.36 1.36 -8.21
CA SER A 85 -6.92 1.56 -8.04
C SER A 85 -6.32 2.39 -9.18
N SER A 86 -6.67 2.09 -10.43
CA SER A 86 -6.21 2.86 -11.60
C SER A 86 -6.68 4.30 -11.57
N PHE A 87 -7.95 4.51 -11.22
CA PHE A 87 -8.51 5.86 -11.14
C PHE A 87 -7.88 6.66 -10.00
N TYR A 88 -7.67 6.05 -8.83
CA TYR A 88 -6.98 6.69 -7.71
C TYR A 88 -5.53 7.07 -8.06
N TYR A 89 -4.77 6.15 -8.67
CA TYR A 89 -3.40 6.42 -9.12
C TYR A 89 -3.37 7.59 -10.10
N LYS A 90 -4.30 7.60 -11.08
CA LYS A 90 -4.46 8.73 -12.00
C LYS A 90 -4.75 10.03 -11.26
N LYS A 91 -5.62 10.03 -10.26
CA LYS A 91 -5.93 11.23 -9.47
C LYS A 91 -4.73 11.74 -8.67
N LEU A 92 -3.86 10.88 -8.16
CA LEU A 92 -2.60 11.28 -7.53
C LEU A 92 -1.69 12.00 -8.55
N CYS A 93 -1.52 11.42 -9.74
CA CYS A 93 -0.73 12.01 -10.81
C CYS A 93 -1.29 13.38 -11.23
N ASP A 94 -2.61 13.45 -11.48
CA ASP A 94 -3.29 14.68 -11.86
C ASP A 94 -3.17 15.76 -10.77
N TYR A 95 -3.22 15.37 -9.49
CA TYR A 95 -3.07 16.31 -8.37
C TYR A 95 -1.67 16.92 -8.35
N ILE A 96 -0.61 16.09 -8.41
CA ILE A 96 0.79 16.55 -8.46
C ILE A 96 0.99 17.54 -9.62
N ALA A 97 0.50 17.19 -10.81
CA ALA A 97 0.60 18.04 -11.99
C ALA A 97 -0.18 19.36 -11.83
N SER A 98 -1.43 19.30 -11.36
CA SER A 98 -2.27 20.50 -11.22
C SER A 98 -1.75 21.49 -10.17
N LYS A 99 -1.11 20.98 -9.12
CA LYS A 99 -0.52 21.78 -8.03
C LYS A 99 0.93 22.18 -8.31
N LYS A 100 1.53 21.72 -9.41
CA LYS A 100 2.92 21.98 -9.80
C LYS A 100 3.89 21.60 -8.68
N LEU A 101 3.73 20.39 -8.14
CA LEU A 101 4.61 19.85 -7.10
C LEU A 101 5.87 19.28 -7.76
N ASP A 102 6.70 20.17 -8.30
CA ASP A 102 7.78 19.83 -9.23
C ASP A 102 8.92 19.01 -8.61
N GLN A 103 9.03 18.98 -7.27
CA GLN A 103 10.01 18.16 -6.56
C GLN A 103 9.51 16.75 -6.26
N LEU A 104 8.30 16.41 -6.69
CA LEU A 104 7.69 15.11 -6.49
C LEU A 104 7.55 14.37 -7.82
N THR A 105 7.79 13.07 -7.80
CA THR A 105 7.41 12.18 -8.90
C THR A 105 6.79 10.94 -8.33
N ILE A 106 5.61 10.57 -8.81
CA ILE A 106 4.96 9.32 -8.45
C ILE A 106 5.26 8.24 -9.49
N HIS A 107 5.60 7.06 -8.99
CA HIS A 107 5.89 5.86 -9.75
C HIS A 107 4.90 4.76 -9.37
N ASP A 108 4.53 3.96 -10.36
CA ASP A 108 3.76 2.75 -10.11
C ASP A 108 4.71 1.60 -9.72
N MET A 109 4.54 1.09 -8.50
CA MET A 109 5.31 -0.04 -7.99
C MET A 109 5.14 -1.29 -8.85
N SER A 110 4.00 -1.45 -9.54
CA SER A 110 3.74 -2.59 -10.42
C SER A 110 4.71 -2.66 -11.62
N LEU A 111 5.38 -1.54 -11.93
CA LEU A 111 6.39 -1.45 -12.98
C LEU A 111 7.81 -1.81 -12.51
N LEU A 112 8.06 -1.91 -11.19
CA LEU A 112 9.37 -2.33 -10.67
C LEU A 112 9.79 -3.73 -11.15
N PRO A 113 8.92 -4.74 -11.20
CA PRO A 113 9.27 -6.04 -11.78
C PRO A 113 9.26 -6.05 -13.31
N SER A 114 9.15 -4.92 -14.03
CA SER A 114 9.00 -4.90 -15.50
C SER A 114 10.08 -5.68 -16.29
N GLY A 115 11.25 -5.94 -15.72
CA GLY A 115 12.29 -6.82 -16.30
C GLY A 115 12.21 -8.30 -15.92
N ARG A 116 11.40 -8.67 -14.92
CA ARG A 116 11.25 -10.02 -14.35
C ARG A 116 9.78 -10.36 -14.06
N LEU A 117 8.86 -9.74 -14.79
CA LEU A 117 7.42 -9.77 -14.47
C LEU A 117 6.86 -11.20 -14.50
N ASN A 118 7.30 -11.99 -15.48
CA ASN A 118 6.94 -13.41 -15.58
C ASN A 118 7.47 -14.24 -14.40
N GLU A 119 8.69 -13.97 -13.94
CA GLU A 119 9.26 -14.67 -12.79
C GLU A 119 8.51 -14.30 -11.51
N PHE A 120 8.22 -13.01 -11.32
CA PHE A 120 7.41 -12.54 -10.20
C PHE A 120 6.01 -13.15 -10.22
N ASP A 121 5.33 -13.14 -11.37
CA ASP A 121 3.98 -13.70 -11.50
C ASP A 121 3.97 -15.20 -11.23
N ASN A 122 4.95 -15.96 -11.73
CA ASN A 122 5.06 -17.39 -11.49
C ASN A 122 5.31 -17.72 -10.00
N GLU A 123 6.22 -17.00 -9.34
CA GLU A 123 6.49 -17.19 -7.91
C GLU A 123 5.29 -16.78 -7.06
N TYR A 124 4.64 -15.66 -7.42
CA TYR A 124 3.44 -15.19 -6.73
C TYR A 124 2.29 -16.19 -6.84
N LEU A 125 2.00 -16.71 -8.04
CA LEU A 125 0.95 -17.70 -8.25
C LEU A 125 1.26 -19.01 -7.51
N ARG A 126 2.51 -19.50 -7.54
CA ARG A 126 2.91 -20.69 -6.78
C ARG A 126 2.69 -20.50 -5.28
N ALA A 127 3.08 -19.34 -4.74
CA ALA A 127 2.86 -19.02 -3.34
C ALA A 127 1.36 -18.91 -3.02
N TYR A 128 0.57 -18.29 -3.89
CA TYR A 128 -0.87 -18.14 -3.73
C TYR A 128 -1.60 -19.49 -3.77
N GLU A 129 -1.30 -20.36 -4.74
CA GLU A 129 -1.83 -21.73 -4.81
C GLU A 129 -1.51 -22.52 -3.55
N THR A 130 -0.26 -22.43 -3.08
CA THR A 130 0.17 -23.08 -1.83
C THR A 130 -0.63 -22.57 -0.63
N LEU A 131 -0.88 -21.26 -0.55
CA LEU A 131 -1.67 -20.65 0.52
C LEU A 131 -3.17 -20.97 0.41
N MET A 132 -3.70 -21.18 -0.79
CA MET A 132 -5.08 -21.60 -1.00
C MET A 132 -5.32 -23.03 -0.50
N GLU A 133 -4.36 -23.92 -0.71
CA GLU A 133 -4.43 -25.31 -0.24
C GLU A 133 -4.07 -25.43 1.24
N ASN A 134 -3.09 -24.65 1.70
CA ASN A 134 -2.64 -24.61 3.08
C ASN A 134 -2.42 -23.15 3.52
N PRO A 135 -3.45 -22.50 4.10
CA PRO A 135 -3.35 -21.11 4.53
C PRO A 135 -2.31 -20.85 5.64
N GLY A 136 -1.79 -21.90 6.26
CA GLY A 136 -0.69 -21.83 7.24
C GLY A 136 0.69 -22.10 6.65
N ALA A 137 0.82 -22.31 5.35
CA ALA A 137 2.09 -22.61 4.71
C ALA A 137 3.12 -21.50 4.97
N GLY A 138 4.26 -21.88 5.55
CA GLY A 138 5.34 -20.95 5.90
C GLY A 138 5.16 -20.19 7.22
N LEU A 139 4.09 -20.43 7.98
CA LEU A 139 3.89 -19.83 9.31
C LEU A 139 4.30 -20.79 10.43
N GLU A 140 5.11 -20.30 11.35
CA GLU A 140 5.31 -20.97 12.65
C GLU A 140 3.99 -20.99 13.43
N ALA A 141 3.79 -22.00 14.30
CA ALA A 141 2.50 -22.26 14.95
C ALA A 141 1.89 -21.04 15.69
N GLY A 142 2.73 -20.18 16.30
CA GLY A 142 2.28 -18.93 16.94
C GLY A 142 1.83 -17.85 15.95
N SER A 143 2.49 -17.75 14.81
CA SER A 143 2.18 -16.80 13.73
C SER A 143 0.92 -17.19 12.98
N TYR A 144 0.63 -18.49 12.84
CA TYR A 144 -0.59 -18.99 12.23
C TYR A 144 -1.85 -18.56 12.99
N GLN A 145 -1.82 -18.64 14.32
CA GLN A 145 -2.94 -18.20 15.17
C GLN A 145 -3.16 -16.69 15.11
N SER A 146 -2.08 -15.91 15.03
CA SER A 146 -2.18 -14.45 14.85
C SER A 146 -2.76 -14.11 13.47
N TRP A 147 -2.31 -14.79 12.43
CA TRP A 147 -2.81 -14.61 11.07
C TRP A 147 -4.31 -14.93 10.96
N LEU A 148 -4.76 -16.06 11.54
CA LEU A 148 -6.18 -16.42 11.59
C LEU A 148 -7.05 -15.33 12.26
N ARG A 149 -6.58 -14.75 13.38
CA ARG A 149 -7.29 -13.64 14.05
C ARG A 149 -7.35 -12.39 13.18
N SER A 150 -6.27 -12.05 12.48
CA SER A 150 -6.25 -10.92 11.54
C SER A 150 -7.22 -11.15 10.38
N MET A 151 -7.26 -12.35 9.81
CA MET A 151 -8.21 -12.69 8.74
C MET A 151 -9.66 -12.66 9.22
N ALA A 152 -9.95 -13.22 10.40
CA ALA A 152 -11.29 -13.14 11.01
C ALA A 152 -11.74 -11.68 11.21
N SER A 153 -10.83 -10.78 11.60
CA SER A 153 -11.13 -9.36 11.76
C SER A 153 -11.45 -8.61 10.45
N MET A 154 -11.09 -9.20 9.29
CA MET A 154 -11.41 -8.66 7.96
C MET A 154 -12.76 -9.13 7.43
N ILE A 155 -13.38 -10.15 8.04
CA ILE A 155 -14.73 -10.60 7.70
C ILE A 155 -15.73 -9.57 8.21
N THR A 156 -16.26 -8.75 7.31
CA THR A 156 -17.30 -7.78 7.65
C THR A 156 -18.65 -8.49 7.72
N THR A 157 -19.24 -8.57 8.91
CA THR A 157 -20.54 -9.21 9.17
C THR A 157 -21.71 -8.50 8.46
N ARG A 158 -21.50 -7.29 7.92
CA ARG A 158 -22.49 -6.52 7.15
C ARG A 158 -22.99 -7.19 5.86
N ASN A 159 -22.24 -8.15 5.31
CA ASN A 159 -22.63 -8.86 4.09
C ASN A 159 -23.16 -10.28 4.38
N ILE A 160 -23.20 -10.68 5.64
CA ILE A 160 -23.80 -11.95 6.05
C ILE A 160 -25.28 -11.65 6.32
N SER A 161 -26.18 -12.35 5.63
CA SER A 161 -27.62 -12.30 5.92
C SER A 161 -27.92 -13.06 7.21
N ALA A 162 -27.36 -12.59 8.33
CA ALA A 162 -27.52 -13.14 9.67
C ALA A 162 -27.89 -12.01 10.65
N ASN A 163 -28.69 -12.34 11.65
CA ASN A 163 -29.06 -11.40 12.70
C ASN A 163 -27.89 -11.19 13.68
N TYR A 164 -28.00 -10.18 14.55
CA TYR A 164 -26.94 -9.81 15.49
C TYR A 164 -26.53 -10.98 16.41
N GLU A 165 -27.49 -11.78 16.87
CA GLU A 165 -27.25 -12.90 17.79
C GLU A 165 -26.48 -14.04 17.09
N GLU A 166 -26.79 -14.32 15.83
CA GLU A 166 -26.08 -15.29 14.98
C GLU A 166 -24.64 -14.85 14.70
N ILE A 167 -24.43 -13.56 14.42
CA ILE A 167 -23.10 -12.97 14.21
C ILE A 167 -22.28 -13.04 15.52
N GLU A 168 -22.89 -12.72 16.66
CA GLU A 168 -22.23 -12.75 17.95
C GLU A 168 -21.81 -14.17 18.34
N GLN A 169 -22.69 -15.17 18.16
CA GLN A 169 -22.33 -16.58 18.38
C GLN A 169 -21.16 -17.03 17.50
N THR A 170 -21.19 -16.67 16.21
CA THR A 170 -20.22 -17.14 15.22
C THR A 170 -18.82 -16.52 15.39
N PHE A 171 -18.73 -15.24 15.76
CA PHE A 171 -17.44 -14.53 15.76
C PHE A 171 -16.94 -14.13 17.15
N ARG A 172 -17.82 -14.02 18.14
CA ARG A 172 -17.46 -13.58 19.49
C ARG A 172 -17.33 -14.73 20.48
N ASN A 173 -18.18 -15.74 20.34
CA ASN A 173 -18.24 -16.89 21.26
C ASN A 173 -17.69 -18.19 20.65
N HIS A 174 -17.29 -18.19 19.38
CA HIS A 174 -16.76 -19.37 18.71
C HIS A 174 -15.29 -19.57 19.05
N ASP A 175 -14.95 -20.75 19.57
CA ASP A 175 -13.58 -21.23 19.61
C ASP A 175 -13.16 -21.66 18.20
N PHE A 176 -12.28 -20.89 17.56
CA PHE A 176 -11.73 -21.14 16.22
C PHE A 176 -10.83 -22.40 16.14
N SER A 177 -10.86 -23.26 17.17
CA SER A 177 -10.21 -24.58 17.20
C SER A 177 -10.94 -25.65 16.38
N THR A 178 -12.17 -25.38 15.93
CA THR A 178 -12.95 -26.25 15.04
C THR A 178 -13.06 -25.64 13.64
N ALA A 179 -12.88 -26.47 12.61
CA ALA A 179 -12.97 -26.02 11.22
C ALA A 179 -14.40 -25.57 10.88
N PHE A 180 -14.52 -24.45 10.15
CA PHE A 180 -15.80 -24.02 9.59
C PHE A 180 -16.32 -25.12 8.65
N GLY A 181 -17.54 -25.60 8.93
CA GLY A 181 -18.24 -26.58 8.08
C GLY A 181 -18.71 -25.98 6.77
#